data_AF-A0A0C2GM02-F1
#
_entry.id   AF-A0A0C2GM02-F1
#
_cell.length_a   1.000
_cell.length_b   1.000
_cell.length_c   1.000
_cell.angle_alpha   90.00
_cell.angle_beta   90.00
_cell.angle_gamma   90.00
#
_symmetry.space_group_name_H-M   'P 1'
#
loop_
_entity.id
_entity.type
_entity.pdbx_description
1 polymer ?
#
loop_
_entity_poly.entity_id
_entity_poly.type
_entity_poly.pdbx_seq_one_letter_code
_entity_poly.pdbx_strand_id
1 'polypeptide(L)'
;MGARAIVPCFDEPEYKAIWNVTIIHPVGTKAIANALELSETTEPNGKWKVSRFHPTPILASYLLALFVSEYEYEESFTKRGVRERGENIE
;
A
#
# COMPACT_ATOMS: atom_id res chain seq x y z
N MET A 1 3.87 9.49 11.92
CA MET A 1 3.19 8.54 12.84
C MET A 1 4.06 7.30 12.96
N GLY A 2 4.18 6.69 14.13
CA GLY A 2 4.93 5.44 14.31
C GLY A 2 4.06 4.21 14.02
N ALA A 3 4.67 3.05 13.76
CA ALA A 3 3.94 1.84 13.38
C ALA A 3 2.96 1.37 14.47
N ARG A 4 3.31 1.56 15.76
CA ARG A 4 2.45 1.27 16.93
C ARG A 4 1.11 2.02 16.92
N ALA A 5 1.01 3.14 16.20
CA ALA A 5 -0.23 3.91 16.10
C ALA A 5 -1.23 3.28 15.11
N ILE A 6 -0.76 2.39 14.23
CA ILE A 6 -1.55 1.79 13.16
C ILE A 6 -1.83 0.31 13.49
N VAL A 7 -0.83 -0.40 14.00
CA VAL A 7 -0.94 -1.84 14.32
C VAL A 7 -0.21 -2.17 15.63
N PRO A 8 -0.77 -3.04 16.49
CA PRO A 8 -0.03 -3.56 17.63
C PRO A 8 1.12 -4.43 17.15
N CYS A 9 2.36 -3.97 17.36
CA CYS A 9 3.57 -4.65 16.89
C CYS A 9 4.79 -4.39 17.79
N PHE A 10 5.79 -5.26 17.65
CA PHE A 10 7.12 -5.05 18.23
C PHE A 10 7.89 -4.02 17.38
N ASP A 11 7.65 -2.73 17.67
CA ASP A 11 8.22 -1.62 16.89
C ASP A 11 9.64 -1.28 17.35
N GLU A 12 10.57 -2.22 17.16
CA GLU A 12 12.01 -2.01 17.26
C GLU A 12 12.66 -2.49 15.95
N PRO A 13 13.71 -1.83 15.43
CA PRO A 13 14.28 -2.12 14.12
C PRO A 13 14.77 -3.57 13.92
N GLU A 14 15.14 -4.25 15.00
CA GLU A 14 15.60 -5.64 14.99
C GLU A 14 14.46 -6.63 14.72
N TYR A 15 13.23 -6.33 15.12
CA TYR A 15 12.07 -7.21 14.96
C TYR A 15 11.40 -7.01 13.60
N LYS A 16 12.07 -7.50 12.54
CA LYS A 16 11.55 -7.44 11.17
C LYS A 16 10.57 -8.58 10.90
N ALA A 17 9.55 -8.30 10.08
CA ALA A 17 8.53 -9.27 9.71
C ALA A 17 8.12 -9.14 8.24
N ILE A 18 7.43 -10.15 7.73
CA ILE A 18 6.73 -10.09 6.45
C ILE A 18 5.34 -9.53 6.71
N TRP A 19 4.96 -8.49 5.96
CA TRP A 19 3.65 -7.83 6.11
C TRP A 19 2.72 -8.24 4.99
N ASN A 20 1.57 -8.81 5.36
CA ASN A 20 0.47 -9.10 4.45
C ASN A 20 -0.58 -8.01 4.61
N VAL A 21 -0.60 -7.05 3.68
CA VAL A 21 -1.42 -5.85 3.80
C VAL A 21 -2.71 -6.00 2.99
N THR A 22 -3.83 -5.64 3.62
CA THR A 22 -5.13 -5.45 2.95
C THR A 22 -5.72 -4.13 3.44
N ILE A 23 -6.12 -3.28 2.50
CA ILE A 23 -6.70 -1.97 2.79
C ILE A 23 -8.15 -1.98 2.31
N ILE A 24 -9.08 -1.63 3.20
CA ILE A 24 -10.47 -1.38 2.86
C ILE A 24 -10.65 0.14 2.84
N HIS A 25 -11.07 0.67 1.70
CA HIS A 25 -11.14 2.12 1.47
C HIS A 25 -12.37 2.51 0.64
N PRO A 26 -12.84 3.77 0.68
CA PRO A 26 -14.01 4.19 -0.07
C PRO A 26 -13.82 4.01 -1.58
N VAL A 27 -14.88 3.64 -2.29
CA VAL A 27 -14.89 3.67 -3.77
C VAL A 27 -14.60 5.09 -4.27
N GLY A 28 -13.80 5.22 -5.33
CA GLY A 28 -13.30 6.50 -5.85
C GLY A 28 -11.90 6.87 -5.37
N THR A 29 -11.39 6.19 -4.34
CA THR A 29 -10.00 6.34 -3.88
C THR A 29 -9.12 5.20 -4.40
N LYS A 30 -7.81 5.43 -4.42
CA LYS A 30 -6.75 4.45 -4.69
C LYS A 30 -5.97 4.18 -3.42
N ALA A 31 -5.59 2.92 -3.19
CA ALA A 31 -4.77 2.50 -2.07
C ALA A 31 -3.37 2.10 -2.54
N ILE A 32 -2.34 2.56 -1.85
CA ILE A 32 -0.94 2.26 -2.11
C ILE A 32 -0.30 1.74 -0.82
N ALA A 33 0.52 0.70 -0.95
CA ALA A 33 1.32 0.14 0.14
C ALA A 33 2.74 -0.17 -0.35
N ASN A 34 3.60 -0.71 0.52
CA ASN A 34 4.99 -1.05 0.18
C ASN A 34 5.12 -2.08 -0.95
N ALA A 35 4.14 -2.97 -1.09
CA ALA A 35 4.15 -4.03 -2.09
C ALA A 35 3.18 -3.73 -3.24
N LEU A 36 3.34 -4.42 -4.37
CA LEU A 36 2.45 -4.27 -5.53
C LEU A 36 1.05 -4.80 -5.22
N GLU A 37 0.05 -4.20 -5.86
CA GLU A 37 -1.34 -4.65 -5.78
C GLU A 37 -1.46 -6.07 -6.32
N LEU A 38 -2.04 -6.96 -5.53
CA LEU A 38 -2.35 -8.34 -5.90
C LEU A 38 -3.76 -8.45 -6.48
N SER A 39 -4.74 -7.82 -5.83
CA SER A 39 -6.12 -7.81 -6.28
C SER A 39 -6.91 -6.66 -5.70
N GLU A 40 -8.00 -6.31 -6.38
CA GLU A 40 -8.90 -5.24 -5.97
C GLU A 40 -10.34 -5.68 -6.21
N THR A 41 -11.18 -5.60 -5.18
CA THR A 41 -12.58 -6.03 -5.26
C THR A 41 -13.50 -5.03 -4.57
N THR A 42 -14.68 -4.79 -5.11
CA THR A 42 -15.71 -3.95 -4.46
C THR A 42 -16.59 -4.81 -3.55
N GLU A 43 -16.86 -4.33 -2.33
CA GLU A 43 -17.77 -4.98 -1.40
C GLU A 43 -19.23 -4.99 -1.94
N PRO A 44 -20.09 -5.93 -1.51
CA PRO A 44 -21.46 -6.04 -2.01
C PRO A 44 -22.32 -4.79 -1.83
N ASN A 45 -21.99 -3.95 -0.84
CA ASN A 45 -22.67 -2.68 -0.60
C ASN A 45 -22.31 -1.56 -1.58
N GLY A 46 -21.30 -1.77 -2.45
CA GLY A 46 -20.85 -0.82 -3.47
C GLY A 46 -20.14 0.43 -2.93
N LYS A 47 -19.92 0.55 -1.62
CA LYS A 47 -19.34 1.74 -0.99
C LYS A 47 -17.85 1.61 -0.69
N TRP A 48 -17.40 0.37 -0.49
CA TRP A 48 -16.04 0.07 -0.09
C TRP A 48 -15.34 -0.81 -1.12
N LYS A 49 -14.05 -0.58 -1.25
CA LYS A 49 -13.12 -1.31 -2.10
C LYS A 49 -12.09 -1.98 -1.20
N VAL A 50 -11.73 -3.21 -1.54
CA VAL A 50 -10.76 -4.03 -0.83
C VAL A 50 -9.56 -4.24 -1.74
N SER A 51 -8.46 -3.59 -1.39
CA SER A 51 -7.18 -3.70 -2.09
C SER A 51 -6.25 -4.61 -1.31
N ARG A 52 -5.83 -5.72 -1.92
CA ARG A 52 -4.87 -6.67 -1.35
C ARG A 52 -3.53 -6.50 -2.03
N PHE A 53 -2.46 -6.59 -1.26
CA PHE A 53 -1.09 -6.43 -1.76
C PHE A 53 -0.30 -7.73 -1.60
N HIS A 54 0.73 -7.89 -2.42
CA HIS A 54 1.69 -8.99 -2.23
C HIS A 54 2.38 -8.91 -0.85
N PRO A 55 2.83 -10.05 -0.29
CA PRO A 55 3.66 -10.03 0.91
C PRO A 55 4.91 -9.17 0.72
N THR A 56 5.24 -8.33 1.71
CA THR A 56 6.50 -7.58 1.67
C THR A 56 7.70 -8.52 1.81
N PRO A 57 8.90 -8.11 1.39
CA PRO A 57 10.14 -8.65 1.96
C PRO A 57 10.16 -8.48 3.49
N ILE A 58 11.13 -9.11 4.16
CA ILE A 58 11.35 -8.89 5.59
C ILE A 58 11.61 -7.39 5.83
N LEU A 59 10.67 -6.72 6.51
CA LEU A 59 10.60 -5.27 6.66
C LEU A 59 10.42 -4.90 8.13
N ALA A 60 11.17 -3.90 8.59
CA ALA A 60 10.96 -3.33 9.92
C ALA A 60 9.64 -2.54 9.96
N SER A 61 8.97 -2.54 11.10
CA SER A 61 7.67 -1.89 11.33
C SER A 61 7.64 -0.41 10.91
N TYR A 62 8.69 0.36 11.20
CA TYR A 62 8.75 1.79 10.88
C TYR A 62 8.78 2.12 9.37
N LEU A 63 9.06 1.13 8.51
CA LEU A 63 9.02 1.27 7.05
C LEU A 63 7.66 0.91 6.45
N LEU A 64 6.73 0.39 7.25
CA LEU A 64 5.38 0.12 6.80
C LEU A 64 4.70 1.44 6.40
N ALA A 65 4.31 1.54 5.14
CA ALA A 65 3.70 2.72 4.55
C ALA A 65 2.39 2.33 3.87
N LEU A 66 1.36 3.12 4.15
CA LEU A 66 0.01 2.98 3.59
C LEU A 66 -0.46 4.36 3.19
N PHE A 67 -1.08 4.47 2.03
CA PHE A 67 -1.63 5.72 1.52
C PHE A 67 -2.94 5.47 0.80
N VAL A 68 -3.96 6.28 1.08
CA VAL A 68 -5.27 6.22 0.45
C VAL A 68 -5.66 7.63 0.04
N SER A 69 -5.94 7.83 -1.24
CA SER A 69 -6.29 9.14 -1.77
C SER A 69 -7.05 9.06 -3.09
N GLU A 70 -7.60 10.19 -3.55
CA GLU A 70 -8.19 10.35 -4.87
C GLU A 70 -7.16 10.81 -5.91
N TYR A 71 -5.86 10.84 -5.57
CA TYR A 71 -4.82 11.32 -6.48
C TYR A 71 -4.65 10.38 -7.67
N GLU A 72 -4.58 11.00 -8.85
CA GLU A 72 -4.17 10.34 -10.07
C GLU A 72 -2.64 10.32 -10.18
N TYR A 73 -2.12 9.31 -10.87
CA TYR A 73 -0.69 9.17 -11.13
C TYR A 73 -0.48 8.61 -12.52
N GLU A 74 0.65 8.94 -13.13
CA GLU A 74 1.11 8.30 -14.36
C GLU A 74 2.06 7.15 -14.03
N GLU A 75 1.89 6.02 -14.73
CA GLU A 75 2.80 4.88 -14.61
C GLU A 75 3.82 4.87 -15.76
N SER A 76 5.09 4.70 -15.41
CA SER A 76 6.15 4.46 -16.38
C SER A 76 7.04 3.30 -15.94
N PHE A 77 7.90 2.83 -16.85
CA PHE A 77 8.83 1.73 -16.58
C PHE A 77 10.25 2.17 -16.87
N THR A 78 11.14 1.92 -15.92
CA THR A 78 12.58 2.09 -16.14
C THR A 78 13.12 1.04 -17.12
N LYS A 79 14.32 1.27 -17.65
CA LYS A 79 15.04 0.30 -18.48
C LYS A 79 15.26 -1.07 -17.80
N ARG A 80 15.16 -1.12 -16.47
CA ARG A 80 15.30 -2.34 -15.66
C ARG A 80 13.95 -3.02 -15.37
N GLY A 81 12.84 -2.51 -15.91
CA GLY A 81 11.50 -3.03 -15.69
C GLY A 81 10.87 -2.64 -14.35
N VAL A 82 11.48 -1.71 -13.60
CA VAL A 82 10.88 -1.19 -12.37
C VAL A 82 9.75 -0.23 -12.73
N ARG A 83 8.56 -0.46 -12.16
CA ARG A 83 7.38 0.40 -12.32
C ARG A 83 7.52 1.64 -11.42
N GLU A 84 7.46 2.81 -12.03
CA GLU A 84 7.49 4.11 -11.36
C GLU A 84 6.13 4.79 -11.49
N ARG A 85 5.71 5.49 -10.45
CA ARG A 85 4.47 6.25 -10.41
C ARG A 85 4.77 7.70 -10.06
N GLY A 86 4.48 8.60 -10.99
CA GLY A 86 4.72 10.04 -10.84
C GLY A 86 3.42 10.84 -10.85
N GLU A 87 3.49 12.07 -10.37
CA GLU A 87 2.39 13.03 -10.49
C GLU A 87 2.31 13.56 -11.94
N ASN A 88 1.09 13.75 -12.44
CA ASN A 88 0.89 14.36 -13.75
C ASN A 88 1.12 15.87 -13.61
N ILE A 89 2.30 16.34 -14.02
CA ILE A 89 2.66 17.76 -14.00
C ILE A 89 2.28 18.32 -15.38
N GLU A 90 1.03 18.75 -15.54
CA GLU A 90 0.66 19.69 -16.60
C GLU A 90 1.13 21.11 -16.25
#